data_AF-A0A0F8Z9Q6-F1
#
_entry.id   AF-A0A0F8Z9Q6-F1
#
_cell.length_a   1.000
_cell.length_b   1.000
_cell.length_c   1.000
_cell.angle_alpha   90.00
_cell.angle_beta   90.00
_cell.angle_gamma   90.00
#
_symmetry.space_group_name_H-M   'P 1'
#
loop_
_entity.id
_entity.type
_entity.pdbx_description
1 polymer ?
#
loop_
_entity_poly.entity_id
_entity_poly.type
_entity_poly.pdbx_seq_one_letter_code
_entity_poly.pdbx_strand_id
1 'polypeptide(L)'
;MTNHPITGPIFSGPQQQPFVCTTARAGLGQPLVDNQDAIGIPVAEEDAGGNYPQGGHGYPTEDAVIVGWSKDCSAETLIEYVYRTTAGAWMPLADPSASLPADIATTETMDGDTVPYIVRWERGTINRFIYSLAMLAPTTETDPWDPDQSLWNGKLIYHFQGGVAIGHTQGTTSGSRMLYDNGLSLGYAIVYSTGTKAGTHYNLQVGGETALMVKEHFIETHGVPEYTVGVGGSGGAIQQAVANVVLILEHAIYSVISPEGCASILWRDASKAEEAANALKLTAQDLESMGLVDG
;
A
#
# COMPACT_ATOMS: atom_id res chain seq x y z
N MET A 1 -13.28 8.59 10.69
CA MET A 1 -12.86 9.92 11.22
C MET A 1 -13.36 10.93 10.21
N THR A 2 -14.39 11.73 10.51
CA THR A 2 -15.08 12.47 9.43
C THR A 2 -14.42 13.81 9.09
N ASN A 3 -14.14 14.04 7.80
CA ASN A 3 -13.80 15.35 7.22
C ASN A 3 -12.46 15.98 7.68
N HIS A 4 -11.39 15.18 7.71
CA HIS A 4 -10.02 15.67 7.93
C HIS A 4 -9.27 15.84 6.60
N PRO A 5 -8.31 16.78 6.50
CA PRO A 5 -7.49 16.92 5.29
C PRO A 5 -6.73 15.63 4.97
N ILE A 6 -6.73 15.22 3.70
CA ILE A 6 -6.01 14.02 3.20
C ILE A 6 -4.50 14.09 3.48
N THR A 7 -3.96 15.31 3.64
CA THR A 7 -2.56 15.57 3.95
C THR A 7 -2.18 15.19 5.38
N GLY A 8 -3.15 15.09 6.31
CA GLY A 8 -2.89 14.91 7.73
C GLY A 8 -1.95 15.98 8.29
N PRO A 9 -1.36 15.78 9.48
CA PRO A 9 -1.70 14.75 10.46
C PRO A 9 -3.00 15.10 11.21
N ILE A 10 -3.62 14.11 11.84
CA ILE A 10 -4.89 14.25 12.59
C ILE A 10 -4.62 14.29 14.10
N PHE A 11 -3.84 13.33 14.59
CA PHE A 11 -3.47 13.13 15.99
C PHE A 11 -1.98 12.78 16.19
N SER A 12 -1.21 12.54 15.13
CA SER A 12 0.20 12.10 15.22
C SER A 12 1.22 13.21 15.55
N GLY A 13 0.75 14.44 15.79
CA GLY A 13 1.58 15.60 16.12
C GLY A 13 2.09 16.34 14.88
N PRO A 14 3.07 17.25 15.00
CA PRO A 14 3.56 18.00 13.86
C PRO A 14 4.28 17.11 12.85
N GLN A 15 4.12 17.46 11.57
CA GLN A 15 4.83 16.82 10.48
C GLN A 15 6.36 16.88 10.64
N GLN A 16 7.04 15.74 10.55
CA GLN A 16 8.50 15.66 10.47
C GLN A 16 9.05 16.48 9.29
N GLN A 17 10.15 17.21 9.54
CA GLN A 17 10.91 17.99 8.57
C GLN A 17 12.43 17.85 8.85
N PRO A 18 13.31 17.87 7.83
CA PRO A 18 12.99 17.87 6.39
C PRO A 18 12.34 16.54 5.97
N PHE A 19 11.63 16.52 4.85
CA PHE A 19 10.97 15.30 4.36
C PHE A 19 11.17 15.12 2.86
N VAL A 20 11.49 13.89 2.46
CA VAL A 20 11.86 13.54 1.08
C VAL A 20 10.66 12.95 0.36
N CYS A 21 10.13 13.64 -0.66
CA CYS A 21 9.03 13.13 -1.49
C CYS A 21 9.53 12.13 -2.53
N THR A 22 8.74 11.10 -2.83
CA THR A 22 9.07 10.05 -3.79
C THR A 22 7.97 9.80 -4.82
N THR A 23 7.01 10.73 -4.95
CA THR A 23 5.86 10.69 -5.87
C THR A 23 6.26 10.34 -7.30
N ALA A 24 7.27 11.02 -7.86
CA ALA A 24 7.73 10.80 -9.23
C ALA A 24 8.30 9.39 -9.43
N ARG A 25 9.07 8.90 -8.46
CA ARG A 25 9.61 7.52 -8.47
C ARG A 25 8.51 6.47 -8.32
N ALA A 26 7.39 6.83 -7.70
CA ALA A 26 6.21 5.99 -7.56
C ALA A 26 5.29 6.03 -8.80
N GLY A 27 5.64 6.83 -9.82
CA GLY A 27 4.85 7.00 -11.04
C GLY A 27 3.63 7.91 -10.86
N LEU A 28 3.66 8.81 -9.87
CA LEU A 28 2.58 9.79 -9.61
C LEU A 28 2.91 11.21 -10.12
N GLY A 29 4.02 11.39 -10.82
CA GLY A 29 4.50 12.72 -11.23
C GLY A 29 5.13 13.52 -10.08
N GLN A 30 5.37 14.81 -10.31
CA GLN A 30 5.87 15.71 -9.26
C GLN A 30 4.83 15.89 -8.15
N PRO A 31 5.23 16.16 -6.91
CA PRO A 31 4.24 16.55 -5.93
C PRO A 31 3.68 17.93 -6.25
N LEU A 32 2.49 18.20 -5.74
CA LEU A 32 1.79 19.46 -5.88
C LEU A 32 2.56 20.58 -5.17
N VAL A 33 2.61 21.75 -5.82
CA VAL A 33 3.11 22.99 -5.23
C VAL A 33 2.18 23.40 -4.10
N ASP A 34 2.70 23.45 -2.87
CA ASP A 34 1.95 23.86 -1.67
C ASP A 34 2.53 25.12 -1.00
N ASN A 35 3.70 25.60 -1.45
CA ASN A 35 4.30 26.84 -0.97
C ASN A 35 5.27 27.49 -1.97
N GLN A 36 5.59 28.76 -1.72
CA GLN A 36 6.58 29.56 -2.46
C GLN A 36 7.76 29.98 -1.57
N ASP A 37 7.84 29.42 -0.35
CA ASP A 37 8.79 29.81 0.69
C ASP A 37 10.07 28.96 0.67
N ALA A 38 10.29 28.19 -0.39
CA ALA A 38 11.38 27.24 -0.52
C ALA A 38 11.41 26.15 0.58
N ILE A 39 10.23 25.71 1.03
CA ILE A 39 10.09 24.66 2.04
C ILE A 39 9.79 23.31 1.36
N GLY A 40 10.61 22.31 1.65
CA GLY A 40 10.44 20.96 1.11
C GLY A 40 11.19 20.77 -0.20
N ILE A 41 10.62 20.02 -1.15
CA ILE A 41 11.27 19.74 -2.43
C ILE A 41 10.84 20.73 -3.51
N PRO A 42 11.73 21.13 -4.44
CA PRO A 42 11.36 21.98 -5.55
C PRO A 42 10.49 21.21 -6.56
N VAL A 43 9.57 21.93 -7.19
CA VAL A 43 8.69 21.45 -8.27
C VAL A 43 8.98 22.28 -9.51
N ALA A 44 9.27 21.62 -10.63
CA ALA A 44 9.57 22.24 -11.90
C ALA A 44 8.33 22.42 -12.77
N GLU A 45 8.41 23.38 -13.70
CA GLU A 45 7.46 23.52 -14.80
C GLU A 45 7.46 22.25 -15.66
N GLU A 46 6.27 21.77 -16.00
CA GLU A 46 6.07 20.60 -16.85
C GLU A 46 5.69 21.01 -18.28
N ASP A 47 6.12 20.21 -19.26
CA ASP A 47 5.64 20.32 -20.63
C ASP A 47 4.21 19.78 -20.79
N ALA A 48 3.66 19.87 -22.00
CA ALA A 48 2.30 19.39 -22.29
C ALA A 48 2.11 17.86 -22.06
N GLY A 49 3.19 17.10 -21.93
CA GLY A 49 3.19 15.67 -21.62
C GLY A 49 3.51 15.36 -20.15
N GLY A 50 3.57 16.36 -19.27
CA GLY A 50 3.91 16.17 -17.85
C GLY A 50 5.40 15.91 -17.59
N ASN A 51 6.27 16.17 -18.58
CA ASN A 51 7.71 15.95 -18.42
C ASN A 51 8.42 17.23 -17.99
N TYR A 52 9.48 17.06 -17.21
CA TYR A 52 10.34 18.14 -16.74
C TYR A 52 11.80 17.67 -16.69
N PRO A 53 12.79 18.57 -16.78
CA PRO A 53 14.20 18.20 -16.61
C PRO A 53 14.42 17.58 -15.22
N GLN A 54 14.70 16.27 -15.17
CA GLN A 54 14.78 15.52 -13.93
C GLN A 54 15.99 14.58 -13.89
N GLY A 55 16.57 14.41 -12.69
CA GLY A 55 17.59 13.40 -12.44
C GLY A 55 16.99 11.99 -12.31
N GLY A 56 17.85 10.97 -12.12
CA GLY A 56 17.43 9.55 -11.95
C GLY A 56 16.61 9.24 -10.69
N HIS A 57 16.16 10.28 -10.00
CA HIS A 57 15.47 10.26 -8.73
C HIS A 57 14.14 11.02 -8.75
N GLY A 58 13.75 11.57 -9.91
CA GLY A 58 12.52 12.33 -10.05
C GLY A 58 12.57 13.71 -9.41
N TYR A 59 13.76 14.27 -9.24
CA TYR A 59 13.93 15.66 -8.77
C TYR A 59 14.35 16.53 -9.95
N PRO A 60 13.88 17.79 -9.99
CA PRO A 60 14.33 18.77 -10.96
C PRO A 60 15.85 18.88 -11.04
N THR A 61 16.40 18.97 -12.25
CA THR A 61 17.82 19.31 -12.47
C THR A 61 18.05 20.81 -12.25
N GLU A 62 19.32 21.23 -12.16
CA GLU A 62 19.68 22.64 -11.91
C GLU A 62 19.20 23.61 -13.01
N ASP A 63 19.03 23.12 -14.23
CA ASP A 63 18.52 23.87 -15.38
C ASP A 63 16.99 23.94 -15.45
N ALA A 64 16.27 23.24 -14.57
CA ALA A 64 14.83 23.25 -14.53
C ALA A 64 14.27 24.59 -14.02
N VAL A 65 13.17 25.05 -14.61
CA VAL A 65 12.44 26.23 -14.14
C VAL A 65 11.57 25.81 -12.96
N ILE A 66 11.86 26.31 -11.77
CA ILE A 66 11.10 25.99 -10.55
C ILE A 66 9.86 26.87 -10.45
N VAL A 67 8.69 26.24 -10.30
CA VAL A 67 7.37 26.90 -10.17
C VAL A 67 6.87 26.97 -8.73
N GLY A 68 7.52 26.24 -7.81
CA GLY A 68 7.22 26.27 -6.38
C GLY A 68 7.86 25.11 -5.62
N TRP A 69 7.39 24.87 -4.40
CA TRP A 69 7.89 23.80 -3.54
C TRP A 69 6.74 23.00 -2.92
N SER A 70 7.06 21.76 -2.56
CA SER A 70 6.15 20.86 -1.86
C SER A 70 6.76 20.40 -0.53
N LYS A 71 6.12 20.78 0.57
CA LYS A 71 6.44 20.33 1.93
C LYS A 71 5.59 19.12 2.35
N ASP A 72 4.42 18.97 1.75
CA ASP A 72 3.42 17.95 2.07
C ASP A 72 3.56 16.70 1.18
N CYS A 73 4.34 16.79 0.09
CA CYS A 73 4.55 15.69 -0.85
C CYS A 73 3.23 15.14 -1.42
N SER A 74 2.21 15.99 -1.53
CA SER A 74 0.90 15.58 -2.06
C SER A 74 0.99 15.30 -3.56
N ALA A 75 0.28 14.29 -4.05
CA ALA A 75 0.09 14.05 -5.47
C ALA A 75 -1.39 13.79 -5.74
N GLU A 76 -1.82 14.09 -6.96
CA GLU A 76 -3.16 13.78 -7.43
C GLU A 76 -3.42 12.28 -7.40
N THR A 77 -4.69 11.93 -7.21
CA THR A 77 -5.13 10.54 -7.32
C THR A 77 -5.05 10.10 -8.78
N LEU A 78 -4.30 9.03 -9.01
CA LEU A 78 -4.16 8.35 -10.29
C LEU A 78 -4.94 7.04 -10.23
N ILE A 79 -5.90 6.89 -11.13
CA ILE A 79 -6.67 5.66 -11.33
C ILE A 79 -6.31 5.10 -12.70
N GLU A 80 -5.85 3.86 -12.72
CA GLU A 80 -5.50 3.14 -13.93
C GLU A 80 -6.13 1.74 -13.90
N TYR A 81 -6.16 1.09 -15.05
CA TYR A 81 -6.45 -0.32 -15.14
C TYR A 81 -5.20 -1.08 -15.55
N VAL A 82 -5.02 -2.24 -14.96
CA VAL A 82 -4.00 -3.20 -15.37
C VAL A 82 -4.65 -4.56 -15.58
N TYR A 83 -4.10 -5.37 -16.45
CA TYR A 83 -4.52 -6.75 -16.64
C TYR A 83 -3.36 -7.70 -16.42
N ARG A 84 -3.69 -8.93 -16.02
CA ARG A 84 -2.72 -10.01 -15.93
C ARG A 84 -2.64 -10.73 -17.27
N THR A 85 -1.45 -10.87 -17.82
CA THR A 85 -1.23 -11.65 -19.03
C THR A 85 -1.25 -13.15 -18.70
N THR A 86 -1.49 -13.99 -19.71
CA THR A 86 -1.34 -15.45 -19.64
C THR A 86 0.08 -15.91 -19.27
N ALA A 87 1.08 -15.03 -19.46
CA ALA A 87 2.46 -15.24 -19.01
C ALA A 87 2.72 -14.81 -17.55
N GLY A 88 1.71 -14.28 -16.85
CA GLY A 88 1.80 -13.87 -15.45
C GLY A 88 2.37 -12.47 -15.20
N ALA A 89 2.45 -11.62 -16.23
CA ALA A 89 2.89 -10.23 -16.10
C ALA A 89 1.71 -9.28 -15.91
N TRP A 90 1.92 -8.15 -15.21
CA TRP A 90 0.98 -7.05 -15.16
C TRP A 90 1.25 -6.07 -16.31
N MET A 91 0.21 -5.73 -17.08
CA MET A 91 0.29 -4.81 -18.21
C MET A 91 -0.79 -3.73 -18.10
N PRO A 92 -0.53 -2.49 -18.56
CA PRO A 92 -1.53 -1.43 -18.55
C PRO A 92 -2.71 -1.76 -19.47
N LEU A 93 -3.91 -1.38 -19.06
CA LEU A 93 -5.14 -1.45 -19.83
C LEU A 93 -5.75 -0.05 -19.90
N ALA A 94 -6.07 0.43 -21.10
CA ALA A 94 -6.62 1.77 -21.28
C ALA A 94 -8.09 1.87 -20.80
N ASP A 95 -8.88 0.83 -21.08
CA ASP A 95 -10.32 0.81 -20.80
C ASP A 95 -10.78 -0.65 -20.62
N PRO A 96 -11.34 -1.03 -19.45
CA PRO A 96 -11.82 -2.38 -19.20
C PRO A 96 -13.10 -2.74 -19.96
N SER A 97 -13.85 -1.74 -20.45
CA SER A 97 -15.09 -1.91 -21.21
C SER A 97 -14.88 -2.04 -22.72
N ALA A 98 -13.67 -1.76 -23.19
CA ALA A 98 -13.29 -1.86 -24.60
C ALA A 98 -12.85 -3.28 -24.99
N SER A 99 -12.46 -3.44 -26.26
CA SER A 99 -11.88 -4.69 -26.77
C SER A 99 -10.63 -5.08 -25.98
N LEU A 100 -10.67 -6.24 -25.33
CA LEU A 100 -9.58 -6.70 -24.47
C LEU A 100 -8.38 -7.23 -25.27
N PRO A 101 -7.14 -7.11 -24.73
CA PRO A 101 -5.95 -7.75 -25.29
C PRO A 101 -6.10 -9.27 -25.41
N ALA A 102 -5.57 -9.84 -26.49
CA ALA A 102 -5.69 -11.28 -26.76
C ALA A 102 -4.95 -12.17 -25.76
N ASP A 103 -3.97 -11.63 -25.04
CA ASP A 103 -3.13 -12.34 -24.08
C ASP A 103 -3.61 -12.19 -22.62
N ILE A 104 -4.80 -11.63 -22.40
CA ILE A 104 -5.39 -11.50 -21.07
C ILE A 104 -5.64 -12.87 -20.43
N ALA A 105 -5.21 -13.03 -19.18
CA ALA A 105 -5.54 -14.19 -18.36
C ALA A 105 -6.95 -14.06 -17.78
N THR A 106 -7.51 -15.19 -17.35
CA THR A 106 -8.70 -15.23 -16.51
C THR A 106 -8.33 -15.62 -15.08
N THR A 107 -9.21 -15.30 -14.14
CA THR A 107 -9.11 -15.75 -12.75
C THR A 107 -10.46 -16.28 -12.26
N GLU A 108 -10.44 -17.06 -11.19
CA GLU A 108 -11.63 -17.64 -10.58
C GLU A 108 -11.82 -17.01 -9.19
N THR A 109 -12.95 -16.32 -9.00
CA THR A 109 -13.28 -15.65 -7.74
C THR A 109 -13.60 -16.66 -6.64
N MET A 110 -13.70 -16.19 -5.40
CA MET A 110 -14.11 -17.05 -4.28
C MET A 110 -15.51 -17.67 -4.45
N ASP A 111 -16.37 -17.02 -5.24
CA ASP A 111 -17.73 -17.49 -5.55
C ASP A 111 -17.79 -18.47 -6.74
N GLY A 112 -16.64 -18.75 -7.37
CA GLY A 112 -16.51 -19.68 -8.50
C GLY A 112 -16.70 -19.05 -9.88
N ASP A 113 -16.80 -17.71 -9.95
CA ASP A 113 -16.96 -17.01 -11.23
C ASP A 113 -15.62 -16.89 -11.95
N THR A 114 -15.60 -17.27 -13.23
CA THR A 114 -14.44 -17.05 -14.10
C THR A 114 -14.56 -15.70 -14.80
N VAL A 115 -13.62 -14.80 -14.53
CA VAL A 115 -13.62 -13.42 -15.06
C VAL A 115 -12.29 -13.08 -15.73
N PRO A 116 -12.25 -12.13 -16.70
CA PRO A 116 -11.01 -11.54 -17.17
C PRO A 116 -10.23 -10.96 -16.00
N TYR A 117 -8.92 -11.22 -15.93
CA TYR A 117 -8.11 -10.79 -14.80
C TYR A 117 -7.66 -9.32 -14.98
N ILE A 118 -8.62 -8.43 -14.79
CA ILE A 118 -8.47 -6.98 -14.85
C ILE A 118 -8.55 -6.43 -13.43
N VAL A 119 -7.67 -5.48 -13.12
CA VAL A 119 -7.58 -4.81 -11.84
C VAL A 119 -7.67 -3.31 -12.06
N ARG A 120 -8.63 -2.69 -11.38
CA ARG A 120 -8.64 -1.26 -11.13
C ARG A 120 -7.58 -0.96 -10.08
N TRP A 121 -6.71 0.01 -10.37
CA TRP A 121 -5.59 0.36 -9.52
C TRP A 121 -5.55 1.87 -9.26
N GLU A 122 -5.91 2.23 -8.04
CA GLU A 122 -5.86 3.61 -7.55
C GLU A 122 -4.61 3.83 -6.70
N ARG A 123 -3.95 4.97 -6.92
CA ARG A 123 -2.75 5.39 -6.18
C ARG A 123 -2.78 6.89 -5.96
N GLY A 124 -2.20 7.35 -4.87
CA GLY A 124 -2.10 8.75 -4.55
C GLY A 124 -1.33 8.96 -3.27
N THR A 125 -1.54 10.11 -2.62
CA THR A 125 -0.88 10.43 -1.35
C THR A 125 -1.86 10.69 -0.23
N ILE A 126 -1.59 10.14 0.94
CA ILE A 126 -2.38 10.32 2.16
C ILE A 126 -1.45 10.35 3.37
N ASN A 127 -1.65 11.30 4.28
CA ASN A 127 -0.73 11.57 5.39
C ASN A 127 0.75 11.74 4.96
N ARG A 128 0.97 12.35 3.78
CA ARG A 128 2.27 12.46 3.07
C ARG A 128 2.88 11.15 2.56
N PHE A 129 2.24 10.01 2.75
CA PHE A 129 2.69 8.70 2.27
C PHE A 129 1.95 8.30 0.99
N ILE A 130 2.57 7.44 0.18
CA ILE A 130 1.92 6.89 -1.01
C ILE A 130 0.97 5.80 -0.57
N TYR A 131 -0.29 5.88 -0.97
CA TYR A 131 -1.26 4.80 -0.81
C TYR A 131 -1.53 4.10 -2.15
N SER A 132 -2.09 2.89 -2.04
CA SER A 132 -2.63 2.17 -3.17
C SER A 132 -3.85 1.37 -2.76
N LEU A 133 -4.88 1.41 -3.60
CA LEU A 133 -6.05 0.54 -3.54
C LEU A 133 -6.12 -0.24 -4.85
N ALA A 134 -6.35 -1.55 -4.79
CA ALA A 134 -6.51 -2.39 -5.98
C ALA A 134 -7.68 -3.36 -5.80
N MET A 135 -8.51 -3.52 -6.83
CA MET A 135 -9.61 -4.49 -6.84
C MET A 135 -9.87 -4.99 -8.27
N LEU A 136 -10.50 -6.16 -8.40
CA LEU A 136 -10.96 -6.63 -9.70
C LEU A 136 -11.93 -5.61 -10.31
N ALA A 137 -11.77 -5.34 -11.61
CA ALA A 137 -12.64 -4.46 -12.37
C ALA A 137 -13.45 -5.29 -13.39
N PRO A 138 -14.78 -5.18 -13.42
CA PRO A 138 -15.57 -5.84 -14.44
C PRO A 138 -15.42 -5.11 -15.77
N THR A 139 -15.69 -5.82 -16.87
CA THR A 139 -15.71 -5.23 -18.21
C THR A 139 -16.90 -4.30 -18.45
N THR A 140 -17.74 -4.08 -17.44
CA THR A 140 -18.86 -3.14 -17.43
C THR A 140 -18.50 -1.80 -16.79
N GLU A 141 -17.34 -1.69 -16.13
CA GLU A 141 -16.88 -0.44 -15.53
C GLU A 141 -16.54 0.57 -16.63
N THR A 142 -17.18 1.74 -16.61
CA THR A 142 -17.04 2.79 -17.64
C THR A 142 -16.58 4.13 -17.08
N ASP A 143 -16.84 4.39 -15.80
CA ASP A 143 -16.38 5.59 -15.10
C ASP A 143 -15.36 5.20 -14.04
N PRO A 144 -14.08 5.54 -14.21
CA PRO A 144 -13.07 5.32 -13.19
C PRO A 144 -13.37 6.04 -11.87
N TRP A 145 -14.27 7.00 -11.76
CA TRP A 145 -14.59 7.67 -10.49
C TRP A 145 -15.84 7.11 -9.79
N ASP A 146 -16.56 6.19 -10.43
CA ASP A 146 -17.72 5.47 -9.89
C ASP A 146 -17.49 3.94 -10.03
N PRO A 147 -16.67 3.34 -9.15
CA PRO A 147 -16.18 1.98 -9.33
C PRO A 147 -17.30 0.93 -9.25
N ASP A 148 -17.31 0.00 -10.19
CA ASP A 148 -18.23 -1.15 -10.20
C ASP A 148 -17.73 -2.24 -9.24
N GLN A 149 -18.46 -2.41 -8.13
CA GLN A 149 -18.08 -3.32 -7.05
C GLN A 149 -18.59 -4.75 -7.25
N SER A 150 -19.19 -5.09 -8.39
CA SER A 150 -19.82 -6.40 -8.62
C SER A 150 -18.88 -7.61 -8.50
N LEU A 151 -17.57 -7.41 -8.67
CA LEU A 151 -16.55 -8.45 -8.51
C LEU A 151 -15.85 -8.43 -7.14
N TRP A 152 -16.25 -7.54 -6.23
CA TRP A 152 -15.69 -7.46 -4.88
C TRP A 152 -16.43 -8.38 -3.92
N ASN A 153 -15.70 -9.26 -3.23
CA ASN A 153 -16.25 -10.24 -2.28
C ASN A 153 -16.56 -9.65 -0.89
N GLY A 154 -16.56 -8.32 -0.76
CA GLY A 154 -16.80 -7.57 0.48
C GLY A 154 -15.63 -7.58 1.48
N LYS A 155 -14.47 -8.19 1.16
CA LYS A 155 -13.35 -8.35 2.10
C LYS A 155 -12.14 -7.53 1.70
N LEU A 156 -11.38 -7.11 2.70
CA LEU A 156 -10.23 -6.22 2.54
C LEU A 156 -8.94 -6.88 3.06
N ILE A 157 -7.85 -6.81 2.30
CA ILE A 157 -6.50 -7.12 2.79
C ILE A 157 -5.72 -5.81 2.90
N TYR A 158 -5.18 -5.53 4.08
CA TYR A 158 -4.25 -4.40 4.29
C TYR A 158 -2.83 -4.94 4.48
N HIS A 159 -1.96 -4.66 3.51
CA HIS A 159 -0.54 -4.96 3.61
C HIS A 159 0.23 -3.99 4.52
N PHE A 160 0.94 -4.57 5.48
CA PHE A 160 1.92 -3.93 6.35
C PHE A 160 3.32 -4.48 6.07
N GLN A 161 4.34 -3.63 6.10
CA GLN A 161 5.70 -4.02 5.77
C GLN A 161 6.67 -3.86 6.94
N GLY A 162 7.63 -4.79 7.02
CA GLY A 162 8.69 -4.79 8.02
C GLY A 162 9.80 -3.77 7.77
N GLY A 163 10.87 -3.91 8.56
CA GLY A 163 12.02 -3.00 8.60
C GLY A 163 11.96 -2.02 9.76
N VAL A 164 12.99 -1.18 9.87
CA VAL A 164 13.09 -0.07 10.82
C VAL A 164 13.83 1.06 10.11
N ALA A 165 13.30 2.27 10.18
CA ALA A 165 13.98 3.46 9.67
C ALA A 165 13.67 4.69 10.53
N ILE A 166 14.51 5.72 10.41
CA ILE A 166 14.42 6.95 11.20
C ILE A 166 13.24 7.85 10.80
N GLY A 167 12.62 7.62 9.63
CA GLY A 167 11.63 8.53 9.05
C GLY A 167 12.28 9.57 8.15
N HIS A 168 11.55 10.63 7.78
CA HIS A 168 11.97 11.68 6.81
C HIS A 168 11.87 11.35 5.31
N THR A 169 11.09 10.34 4.93
CA THR A 169 10.81 10.06 3.51
C THR A 169 9.40 9.51 3.32
N GLN A 170 8.81 9.81 2.16
CA GLN A 170 7.56 9.23 1.68
C GLN A 170 7.70 7.71 1.41
N GLY A 171 8.93 7.18 1.37
CA GLY A 171 9.20 5.76 1.26
C GLY A 171 9.16 5.22 -0.17
N THR A 172 9.22 3.89 -0.30
CA THR A 172 9.23 3.19 -1.59
C THR A 172 8.10 2.18 -1.68
N THR A 173 7.48 2.12 -2.85
CA THR A 173 6.36 1.24 -3.18
C THR A 173 6.81 -0.20 -3.44
N SER A 174 5.85 -1.14 -3.41
CA SER A 174 6.08 -2.56 -3.67
C SER A 174 4.97 -3.08 -4.56
N GLY A 175 5.24 -3.19 -5.87
CA GLY A 175 4.24 -3.64 -6.85
C GLY A 175 3.56 -4.96 -6.49
N SER A 176 4.32 -5.95 -6.02
CA SER A 176 3.77 -7.26 -5.60
C SER A 176 2.88 -7.23 -4.35
N ARG A 177 2.91 -6.15 -3.57
CA ARG A 177 2.04 -5.95 -2.40
C ARG A 177 0.84 -5.07 -2.72
N MET A 178 1.01 -4.12 -3.63
CA MET A 178 -0.07 -3.28 -4.14
C MET A 178 -1.00 -4.10 -5.07
N LEU A 179 -0.42 -4.99 -5.87
CA LEU A 179 -1.11 -5.92 -6.77
C LEU A 179 -0.96 -7.35 -6.23
N TYR A 180 -1.41 -7.59 -4.99
CA TYR A 180 -1.29 -8.90 -4.34
C TYR A 180 -2.19 -9.94 -5.00
N ASP A 181 -1.58 -10.71 -5.92
CA ASP A 181 -2.24 -11.69 -6.79
C ASP A 181 -3.21 -12.62 -6.06
N ASN A 182 -2.74 -13.33 -5.03
CA ASN A 182 -3.55 -14.34 -4.36
C ASN A 182 -4.82 -13.76 -3.70
N GLY A 183 -4.80 -12.48 -3.34
CA GLY A 183 -5.99 -11.80 -2.82
C GLY A 183 -6.89 -11.32 -3.96
N LEU A 184 -6.30 -10.64 -4.96
CA LEU A 184 -7.03 -10.10 -6.09
C LEU A 184 -7.74 -11.18 -6.90
N SER A 185 -7.10 -12.32 -7.16
CA SER A 185 -7.70 -13.44 -7.88
C SER A 185 -8.99 -13.94 -7.24
N LEU A 186 -9.07 -13.86 -5.90
CA LEU A 186 -10.21 -14.31 -5.12
C LEU A 186 -11.27 -13.21 -4.88
N GLY A 187 -11.10 -12.02 -5.46
CA GLY A 187 -12.02 -10.90 -5.34
C GLY A 187 -11.83 -10.04 -4.09
N TYR A 188 -10.70 -10.15 -3.36
CA TYR A 188 -10.40 -9.22 -2.26
C TYR A 188 -10.00 -7.85 -2.83
N ALA A 189 -10.40 -6.80 -2.12
CA ALA A 189 -9.76 -5.51 -2.27
C ALA A 189 -8.42 -5.49 -1.51
N ILE A 190 -7.39 -4.92 -2.12
CA ILE A 190 -6.04 -4.81 -1.55
C ILE A 190 -5.75 -3.34 -1.25
N VAL A 191 -5.32 -3.06 -0.02
CA VAL A 191 -4.87 -1.71 0.37
C VAL A 191 -3.46 -1.74 0.93
N TYR A 192 -2.73 -0.67 0.63
CA TYR A 192 -1.30 -0.56 0.89
C TYR A 192 -0.94 0.88 1.18
N SER A 193 0.05 1.11 2.04
CA SER A 193 0.71 2.41 2.17
C SER A 193 2.19 2.29 2.45
N THR A 194 2.98 3.26 1.98
CA THR A 194 4.37 3.42 2.41
C THR A 194 4.49 3.93 3.85
N GLY A 195 3.42 4.50 4.41
CA GLY A 195 3.34 4.92 5.83
C GLY A 195 2.96 3.79 6.79
N THR A 196 2.57 2.61 6.26
CA THR A 196 2.42 1.38 7.05
C THR A 196 3.60 0.41 6.84
N LYS A 197 4.74 0.95 6.38
CA LYS A 197 6.00 0.26 6.21
C LYS A 197 6.98 0.74 7.26
N ALA A 198 7.33 -0.13 8.21
CA ALA A 198 8.25 0.19 9.29
C ALA A 198 9.68 0.52 8.80
N GLY A 199 10.05 0.02 7.61
CA GLY A 199 11.27 0.40 6.90
C GLY A 199 11.25 1.79 6.25
N THR A 200 10.12 2.51 6.26
CA THR A 200 10.03 3.92 5.87
C THR A 200 10.25 4.83 7.08
N HIS A 201 9.59 4.51 8.19
CA HIS A 201 9.73 5.15 9.48
C HIS A 201 9.34 4.17 10.60
N TYR A 202 9.82 4.39 11.82
CA TYR A 202 9.44 3.60 12.99
C TYR A 202 8.65 4.44 14.01
N ASN A 203 7.51 4.99 13.57
CA ASN A 203 6.59 5.77 14.39
C ASN A 203 5.20 5.15 14.30
N LEU A 204 4.79 4.43 15.35
CA LEU A 204 3.53 3.69 15.39
C LEU A 204 2.30 4.59 15.42
N GLN A 205 2.41 5.82 15.92
CA GLN A 205 1.30 6.77 15.90
C GLN A 205 1.02 7.27 14.48
N VAL A 206 2.08 7.66 13.76
CA VAL A 206 1.98 8.04 12.34
C VAL A 206 1.52 6.86 11.48
N GLY A 207 2.02 5.66 11.74
CA GLY A 207 1.61 4.45 11.02
C GLY A 207 0.15 4.10 11.28
N GLY A 208 -0.31 4.15 12.54
CA GLY A 208 -1.71 3.93 12.91
C GLY A 208 -2.65 4.99 12.31
N GLU A 209 -2.26 6.26 12.35
CA GLU A 209 -3.01 7.34 11.70
C GLU A 209 -3.14 7.12 10.19
N THR A 210 -2.03 6.79 9.53
CA THR A 210 -2.03 6.51 8.08
C THR A 210 -2.91 5.31 7.76
N ALA A 211 -2.86 4.25 8.59
CA ALA A 211 -3.71 3.08 8.41
C ALA A 211 -5.20 3.43 8.51
N LEU A 212 -5.59 4.24 9.50
CA LEU A 212 -6.96 4.68 9.65
C LEU A 212 -7.40 5.57 8.48
N MET A 213 -6.55 6.49 8.02
CA MET A 213 -6.84 7.38 6.90
C MET A 213 -7.01 6.61 5.58
N VAL A 214 -6.13 5.65 5.27
CA VAL A 214 -6.25 4.80 4.08
C VAL A 214 -7.53 3.96 4.13
N LYS A 215 -7.86 3.41 5.30
CA LYS A 215 -9.07 2.62 5.47
C LYS A 215 -10.33 3.48 5.34
N GLU A 216 -10.34 4.69 5.90
CA GLU A 216 -11.45 5.63 5.72
C GLU A 216 -11.63 5.96 4.23
N HIS A 217 -10.56 6.31 3.53
CA HIS A 217 -10.58 6.60 2.09
C HIS A 217 -11.14 5.43 1.27
N PHE A 218 -10.74 4.20 1.60
CA PHE A 218 -11.34 3.00 0.99
C PHE A 218 -12.84 2.91 1.27
N ILE A 219 -13.28 3.16 2.50
CA ILE A 219 -14.69 3.07 2.90
C ILE A 219 -15.54 4.15 2.24
N GLU A 220 -15.03 5.36 2.09
CA GLU A 220 -15.74 6.46 1.43
C GLU A 220 -15.95 6.19 -0.07
N THR A 221 -14.99 5.53 -0.72
CA THR A 221 -15.05 5.20 -2.16
C THR A 221 -15.79 3.88 -2.45
N HIS A 222 -15.53 2.84 -1.65
CA HIS A 222 -15.97 1.47 -1.95
C HIS A 222 -16.98 0.91 -0.94
N GLY A 223 -17.21 1.57 0.20
CA GLY A 223 -18.06 1.07 1.26
C GLY A 223 -17.34 0.23 2.32
N VAL A 224 -18.09 -0.16 3.36
CA VAL A 224 -17.54 -0.83 4.54
C VAL A 224 -17.25 -2.31 4.24
N PRO A 225 -16.01 -2.80 4.40
CA PRO A 225 -15.71 -4.23 4.24
C PRO A 225 -16.34 -5.04 5.38
N GLU A 226 -16.74 -6.28 5.08
CA GLU A 226 -17.23 -7.26 6.08
C GLU A 226 -16.17 -7.49 7.16
N TYR A 227 -14.91 -7.67 6.75
CA TYR A 227 -13.75 -7.69 7.63
C TYR A 227 -12.48 -7.25 6.89
N THR A 228 -11.46 -6.90 7.66
CA THR A 228 -10.12 -6.54 7.16
C THR A 228 -9.09 -7.51 7.70
N VAL A 229 -8.30 -8.11 6.83
CA VAL A 229 -7.14 -8.93 7.19
C VAL A 229 -5.87 -8.07 7.10
N GLY A 230 -5.17 -7.90 8.22
CA GLY A 230 -3.82 -7.35 8.22
C GLY A 230 -2.83 -8.42 7.77
N VAL A 231 -1.91 -8.07 6.87
CA VAL A 231 -0.85 -8.99 6.42
C VAL A 231 0.51 -8.30 6.53
N GLY A 232 1.36 -8.79 7.44
CA GLY A 232 2.71 -8.28 7.61
C GLY A 232 3.48 -8.97 8.73
N GLY A 233 4.79 -9.17 8.52
CA GLY A 233 5.73 -9.71 9.52
C GLY A 233 6.68 -8.63 10.05
N SER A 234 7.38 -8.92 11.15
CA SER A 234 8.37 -8.02 11.74
C SER A 234 7.79 -6.65 12.12
N GLY A 235 8.39 -5.54 11.70
CA GLY A 235 7.81 -4.20 11.86
C GLY A 235 6.42 -4.02 11.22
N GLY A 236 6.04 -4.86 10.25
CA GLY A 236 4.69 -4.89 9.71
C GLY A 236 3.70 -5.57 10.65
N ALA A 237 4.17 -6.53 11.45
CA ALA A 237 3.35 -7.23 12.43
C ALA A 237 2.90 -6.26 13.52
N ILE A 238 3.85 -5.58 14.19
CA ILE A 238 3.54 -4.64 15.27
C ILE A 238 2.62 -3.48 14.86
N GLN A 239 2.69 -3.03 13.60
CA GLN A 239 1.81 -1.96 13.10
C GLN A 239 0.34 -2.40 13.01
N GLN A 240 0.07 -3.71 12.91
CA GLN A 240 -1.30 -4.24 12.97
C GLN A 240 -1.86 -4.24 14.39
N ALA A 241 -1.00 -4.25 15.42
CA ALA A 241 -1.41 -4.18 16.81
C ALA A 241 -1.72 -2.75 17.29
N VAL A 242 -1.66 -1.74 16.41
CA VAL A 242 -2.20 -0.40 16.68
C VAL A 242 -3.73 -0.42 16.46
N ALA A 243 -4.39 -1.36 17.13
CA ALA A 243 -5.82 -1.64 17.04
C ALA A 243 -6.37 -1.91 18.45
N ASN A 244 -7.68 -1.73 18.65
CA ASN A 244 -8.33 -2.03 19.93
C ASN A 244 -8.52 -3.52 20.18
N VAL A 245 -8.67 -4.31 19.11
CA VAL A 245 -8.87 -5.76 19.13
C VAL A 245 -7.97 -6.36 18.04
N VAL A 246 -7.23 -7.40 18.38
CA VAL A 246 -6.34 -8.14 17.47
C VAL A 246 -6.83 -9.58 17.38
N LEU A 247 -7.37 -9.96 16.22
CA LEU A 247 -7.77 -11.33 15.93
C LEU A 247 -6.74 -12.00 15.02
N ILE A 248 -6.61 -13.32 15.11
CA ILE A 248 -5.71 -14.10 14.26
C ILE A 248 -6.39 -15.36 13.73
N LEU A 249 -6.19 -15.66 12.45
CA LEU A 249 -6.68 -16.91 11.87
C LEU A 249 -5.93 -18.11 12.47
N GLU A 250 -6.63 -19.23 12.67
CA GLU A 250 -6.11 -20.42 13.40
C GLU A 250 -4.77 -20.99 12.89
N HIS A 251 -4.45 -20.73 11.62
CA HIS A 251 -3.23 -21.18 10.94
C HIS A 251 -2.31 -20.03 10.49
N ALA A 252 -2.65 -18.79 10.84
CA ALA A 252 -1.78 -17.65 10.62
C ALA A 252 -0.66 -17.61 11.67
N ILE A 253 0.39 -16.86 11.33
CA ILE A 253 1.53 -16.64 12.21
C ILE A 253 1.69 -15.15 12.50
N TYR A 254 2.05 -14.82 13.74
CA TYR A 254 2.46 -13.48 14.13
C TYR A 254 3.87 -13.55 14.67
N SER A 255 4.84 -12.93 13.98
CA SER A 255 6.24 -13.01 14.39
C SER A 255 7.06 -11.77 14.04
N VAL A 256 8.06 -11.50 14.87
CA VAL A 256 9.06 -10.44 14.66
C VAL A 256 10.09 -10.79 13.57
N ILE A 257 10.30 -12.07 13.30
CA ILE A 257 11.28 -12.59 12.32
C ILE A 257 10.80 -13.93 11.74
N SER A 258 11.19 -14.27 10.52
CA SER A 258 10.90 -15.61 10.00
C SER A 258 11.69 -16.67 10.79
N PRO A 259 11.17 -17.91 10.91
CA PRO A 259 11.90 -18.99 11.57
C PRO A 259 13.29 -19.25 10.96
N GLU A 260 13.42 -19.17 9.64
CA GLU A 260 14.69 -19.32 8.93
C GLU A 260 15.68 -18.21 9.29
N GLY A 261 15.19 -16.96 9.37
CA GLY A 261 15.98 -15.81 9.78
C GLY A 261 16.48 -15.97 11.22
N CYS A 262 15.59 -16.35 12.15
CA CYS A 262 15.94 -16.64 13.53
C CYS A 262 17.00 -17.75 13.63
N ALA A 263 16.77 -18.86 12.91
CA ALA A 263 17.66 -20.02 12.86
C ALA A 263 19.07 -19.64 12.39
N SER A 264 19.15 -18.82 11.34
CA SER A 264 20.42 -18.32 10.78
C SER A 264 21.20 -17.42 11.75
N ILE A 265 20.53 -16.70 12.64
CA ILE A 265 21.18 -15.79 13.60
C ILE A 265 21.64 -16.55 14.83
N LEU A 266 20.74 -17.29 15.45
CA LEU A 266 20.98 -17.93 16.75
C LEU A 266 21.83 -19.21 16.62
N TRP A 267 21.61 -20.00 15.57
CA TRP A 267 22.32 -21.27 15.36
C TRP A 267 23.27 -21.25 14.16
N ARG A 268 23.31 -20.15 13.37
CA ARG A 268 24.09 -20.07 12.12
C ARG A 268 23.73 -21.15 11.11
N ASP A 269 22.49 -21.62 11.16
CA ASP A 269 21.99 -22.72 10.34
C ASP A 269 20.49 -22.53 10.09
N ALA A 270 20.14 -22.17 8.85
CA ALA A 270 18.76 -21.96 8.45
C ALA A 270 17.91 -23.24 8.44
N SER A 271 18.54 -24.43 8.40
CA SER A 271 17.81 -25.71 8.44
C SER A 271 17.14 -25.97 9.79
N LYS A 272 17.54 -25.25 10.84
CA LYS A 272 16.91 -25.26 12.17
C LYS A 272 15.65 -24.39 12.27
N ALA A 273 15.02 -24.06 11.14
CA ALA A 273 13.80 -23.25 11.10
C ALA A 273 12.68 -23.83 11.96
N GLU A 274 12.49 -25.16 11.98
CA GLU A 274 11.47 -25.80 12.82
C GLU A 274 11.74 -25.63 14.32
N GLU A 275 12.99 -25.79 14.75
CA GLU A 275 13.42 -25.55 16.14
C GLU A 275 13.19 -24.08 16.52
N ALA A 276 13.54 -23.16 15.62
CA ALA A 276 13.31 -21.73 15.80
C ALA A 276 11.81 -21.37 15.87
N ALA A 277 10.97 -21.94 15.00
CA ALA A 277 9.52 -21.70 14.99
C ALA A 277 8.88 -22.12 16.32
N ASN A 278 9.23 -23.31 16.81
CA ASN A 278 8.75 -23.83 18.09
C ASN A 278 9.18 -22.95 19.28
N ALA A 279 10.40 -22.41 19.23
CA ALA A 279 10.91 -21.50 20.25
C ALA A 279 10.27 -20.10 20.20
N LEU A 280 9.92 -19.63 19.00
CA LEU A 280 9.32 -18.30 18.77
C LEU A 280 7.87 -18.19 19.22
N LYS A 281 7.13 -19.31 19.36
CA LYS A 281 5.74 -19.32 19.86
C LYS A 281 4.82 -18.41 19.04
N LEU A 282 4.84 -18.62 17.72
CA LEU A 282 4.30 -17.72 16.71
C LEU A 282 2.91 -18.11 16.18
N THR A 283 2.32 -19.21 16.67
CA THR A 283 1.01 -19.71 16.24
C THR A 283 -0.14 -18.96 16.91
N ALA A 284 -1.34 -18.97 16.31
CA ALA A 284 -2.54 -18.39 16.90
C ALA A 284 -2.76 -18.86 18.36
N GLN A 285 -2.62 -20.17 18.61
CA GLN A 285 -2.86 -20.77 19.92
C GLN A 285 -1.80 -20.35 20.95
N ASP A 286 -0.53 -20.26 20.53
CA ASP A 286 0.53 -19.74 21.41
C ASP A 286 0.24 -18.28 21.79
N LEU A 287 -0.11 -17.44 20.81
CA LEU A 287 -0.35 -16.01 21.00
C LEU A 287 -1.58 -15.73 21.88
N GLU A 288 -2.66 -16.48 21.68
CA GLU A 288 -3.87 -16.41 22.51
C GLU A 288 -3.54 -16.81 23.95
N SER A 289 -2.78 -17.91 24.14
CA SER A 289 -2.37 -18.36 25.47
C SER A 289 -1.50 -17.34 26.22
N MET A 290 -0.79 -16.47 25.49
CA MET A 290 0.02 -15.38 26.03
C MET A 290 -0.76 -14.06 26.20
N GLY A 291 -2.02 -13.99 25.76
CA GLY A 291 -2.83 -12.77 25.77
C GLY A 291 -2.33 -11.68 24.80
N LEU A 292 -1.69 -12.08 23.71
CA LEU A 292 -1.20 -11.16 22.66
C LEU A 292 -2.22 -10.93 21.53
N VAL A 293 -3.24 -11.79 21.44
CA VAL A 293 -4.39 -11.70 20.54
C VAL A 293 -5.66 -11.99 21.35
N ASP A 294 -6.79 -11.48 20.88
CA ASP A 294 -8.08 -11.55 21.56
C ASP A 294 -8.95 -12.75 21.12
N GLY A 295 -8.56 -13.41 20.02
CA GLY A 295 -9.23 -14.60 19.48
C GLY A 295 -8.90 -14.89 18.02
#